data_AF-A0ABD6ALV2-F1
#
_entry.id   AF-A0ABD6ALV2-F1
#
_cell.length_a   1.000
_cell.length_b   1.000
_cell.length_c   1.000
_cell.angle_alpha   90.00
_cell.angle_beta   90.00
_cell.angle_gamma   90.00
#
_symmetry.space_group_name_H-M   'P 1'
#
loop_
_entity.id
_entity.type
_entity.pdbx_description
1 polymer ?
#
loop_
_entity_poly.entity_id
_entity_poly.type
_entity_poly.pdbx_seq_one_letter_code
_entity_poly.pdbx_strand_id
1 'polypeptide(L)'
;MNFHNRVVDHLRGPGASLIEEGEGVLEAAQRLVRWHYQWLVRRDLLPRICDRYVLDDVERNGREFFLPEGSDPAIAVEFAGAAYRFGHSMIRHEYDVNEASGNVPLFPSDASDAPTLRGFGPVESDLVVDWTRLLDTGDGDYQHARKIDPLLAPALFDLPMPGEDSLALRNLLRGEALGLASGQDVARRMGIDPIGNREFGDNSPIVEALRRHERGADPDAPLWYYVLDEARYQEDGERLGAVGSRIVAETLIGLMELDETAYPNAAPDGWEPSLPRLTPTDGYTLADLTAFADEPNPDGLVIESVDPGAAPADAPTDESVTLRNDAAEPADLDGYVLDLGGQRDPLPATTVAPGATLTVHVGSGSDGAGDVYLDRGAAALNDEGDVVTLLAPDGEPSTRRVYG
;
A
#
# COMPACT_ATOMS: atom_id res chain seq x y z
N MET A 1 -11.57 -1.65 -1.09
CA MET A 1 -12.69 -2.56 -1.37
C MET A 1 -12.17 -3.87 -1.96
N ASN A 2 -11.39 -3.84 -3.04
CA ASN A 2 -10.78 -5.02 -3.67
C ASN A 2 -10.08 -5.93 -2.66
N PHE A 3 -9.22 -5.36 -1.80
CA PHE A 3 -8.56 -6.13 -0.73
C PHE A 3 -9.54 -6.91 0.16
N HIS A 4 -10.63 -6.29 0.63
CA HIS A 4 -11.61 -6.97 1.46
C HIS A 4 -12.31 -8.11 0.71
N ASN A 5 -12.72 -7.87 -0.54
CA ASN A 5 -13.35 -8.90 -1.36
C ASN A 5 -12.41 -10.08 -1.59
N ARG A 6 -11.13 -9.80 -1.89
CA ARG A 6 -10.12 -10.85 -2.03
C ARG A 6 -9.93 -11.64 -0.73
N VAL A 7 -9.91 -10.98 0.43
CA VAL A 7 -9.86 -11.67 1.73
C VAL A 7 -11.09 -12.57 1.92
N VAL A 8 -12.29 -12.11 1.55
CA VAL A 8 -13.51 -12.94 1.62
C VAL A 8 -13.38 -14.19 0.76
N ASP A 9 -12.89 -14.06 -0.47
CA ASP A 9 -12.68 -15.20 -1.37
C ASP A 9 -11.63 -16.16 -0.83
N HIS A 10 -10.51 -15.62 -0.33
CA HIS A 10 -9.46 -16.39 0.30
C HIS A 10 -10.01 -17.20 1.48
N LEU A 11 -10.82 -16.59 2.34
CA LEU A 11 -11.47 -17.26 3.47
C LEU A 11 -12.51 -18.31 3.07
N ARG A 12 -13.10 -18.21 1.88
CA ARG A 12 -14.00 -19.26 1.35
C ARG A 12 -13.24 -20.45 0.75
N GLY A 13 -11.99 -20.25 0.37
CA GLY A 13 -11.13 -21.29 -0.19
C GLY A 13 -9.90 -21.57 0.69
N PRO A 14 -8.68 -21.26 0.22
CA PRO A 14 -7.43 -21.73 0.85
C PRO A 14 -7.18 -21.16 2.27
N GLY A 15 -7.81 -20.05 2.62
CA GLY A 15 -7.73 -19.40 3.93
C GLY A 15 -8.83 -19.79 4.90
N ALA A 16 -9.64 -20.82 4.61
CA ALA A 16 -10.78 -21.20 5.46
C ALA A 16 -10.40 -21.52 6.92
N SER A 17 -9.17 -21.95 7.18
CA SER A 17 -8.64 -22.19 8.53
C SER A 17 -8.39 -20.92 9.35
N LEU A 18 -8.41 -19.73 8.73
CA LEU A 18 -8.24 -18.44 9.39
C LEU A 18 -9.55 -17.91 10.01
N ILE A 19 -10.69 -18.57 9.73
CA ILE A 19 -11.99 -18.26 10.34
C ILE A 19 -12.02 -18.87 11.75
N GLU A 20 -12.30 -18.05 12.76
CA GLU A 20 -12.35 -18.50 14.15
C GLU A 20 -13.66 -19.24 14.46
N GLU A 21 -13.67 -20.06 15.53
CA GLU A 21 -14.86 -20.81 15.91
C GLU A 21 -16.02 -19.87 16.25
N GLY A 22 -17.14 -20.02 15.52
CA GLY A 22 -18.33 -19.18 15.70
C GLY A 22 -18.30 -17.85 14.94
N GLU A 23 -17.25 -17.57 14.16
CA GLU A 23 -17.10 -16.36 13.36
C GLU A 23 -17.65 -16.54 11.93
N GLY A 24 -18.34 -15.54 11.40
CA GLY A 24 -18.76 -15.51 9.99
C GLY A 24 -17.64 -15.09 9.04
N VAL A 25 -17.71 -15.48 7.76
CA VAL A 25 -16.70 -15.11 6.73
C VAL A 25 -16.48 -13.60 6.64
N LEU A 26 -17.54 -12.79 6.74
CA LEU A 26 -17.42 -11.33 6.67
C LEU A 26 -16.77 -10.74 7.92
N GLU A 27 -17.03 -11.31 9.10
CA GLU A 27 -16.44 -10.89 10.37
C GLU A 27 -14.94 -11.20 10.36
N ALA A 28 -14.58 -12.42 9.94
CA ALA A 28 -13.20 -12.85 9.73
C ALA A 28 -12.48 -11.95 8.72
N ALA A 29 -13.12 -11.62 7.60
CA ALA A 29 -12.53 -10.71 6.61
C ALA A 29 -12.30 -9.31 7.18
N GLN A 30 -13.25 -8.76 7.96
CA GLN A 30 -13.07 -7.45 8.61
C GLN A 30 -11.93 -7.47 9.63
N ARG A 31 -11.84 -8.54 10.44
CA ARG A 31 -10.76 -8.74 11.41
C ARG A 31 -9.40 -8.79 10.72
N LEU A 32 -9.24 -9.66 9.72
CA LEU A 32 -7.98 -9.80 8.99
C LEU A 32 -7.60 -8.52 8.24
N VAL A 33 -8.54 -7.87 7.54
CA VAL A 33 -8.26 -6.59 6.86
C VAL A 33 -7.76 -5.53 7.84
N ARG A 34 -8.41 -5.41 9.01
CA ARG A 34 -8.01 -4.44 10.04
C ARG A 34 -6.62 -4.77 10.59
N TRP A 35 -6.38 -6.02 10.96
CA TRP A 35 -5.11 -6.44 11.54
C TRP A 35 -3.94 -6.28 10.57
N HIS A 36 -4.12 -6.64 9.30
CA HIS A 36 -3.10 -6.44 8.27
C HIS A 36 -2.85 -4.95 8.04
N TYR A 37 -3.89 -4.11 7.98
CA TYR A 37 -3.71 -2.66 7.84
C TYR A 37 -2.97 -2.05 9.04
N GLN A 38 -3.33 -2.43 10.27
CA GLN A 38 -2.65 -1.98 11.49
C GLN A 38 -1.20 -2.45 11.54
N TRP A 39 -0.92 -3.68 11.11
CA TRP A 39 0.43 -4.19 10.94
C TRP A 39 1.22 -3.33 9.98
N LEU A 40 0.68 -3.05 8.79
CA LEU A 40 1.33 -2.19 7.80
C LEU A 40 1.63 -0.81 8.37
N VAL A 41 0.69 -0.18 9.07
CA VAL A 41 0.93 1.12 9.70
C VAL A 41 2.10 1.06 10.69
N ARG A 42 2.13 0.05 11.57
CA ARG A 42 3.13 -0.03 12.64
C ARG A 42 4.49 -0.59 12.20
N ARG A 43 4.50 -1.54 11.27
CA ARG A 43 5.68 -2.34 10.89
C ARG A 43 6.25 -2.01 9.51
N ASP A 44 5.47 -1.35 8.65
CA ASP A 44 5.92 -0.94 7.30
C ASP A 44 6.00 0.59 7.19
N LEU A 45 4.91 1.31 7.47
CA LEU A 45 4.85 2.77 7.33
C LEU A 45 5.70 3.51 8.37
N LEU A 46 5.45 3.32 9.67
CA LEU A 46 6.18 4.03 10.74
C LEU A 46 7.71 3.84 10.61
N PRO A 47 8.25 2.63 10.37
CA PRO A 47 9.69 2.42 10.16
C PRO A 47 10.23 3.02 8.86
N ARG A 48 9.40 3.49 7.93
CA ARG A 48 9.84 4.24 6.74
C ARG A 48 9.86 5.74 6.99
N ILE A 49 8.90 6.28 7.75
CA ILE A 49 8.70 7.72 7.88
C ILE A 49 9.26 8.33 9.17
N CYS A 50 9.42 7.58 10.26
CA CYS A 50 9.91 8.12 11.53
C CYS A 50 11.44 8.02 11.64
N ASP A 51 12.05 8.94 12.38
CA ASP A 51 13.38 8.77 12.95
C ASP A 51 13.43 7.44 13.71
N ARG A 52 14.52 6.70 13.46
CA ARG A 52 14.66 5.32 13.94
C ARG A 52 14.81 5.27 15.45
N TYR A 53 15.53 6.21 16.04
CA TYR A 53 15.78 6.21 17.48
C TYR A 53 14.53 6.59 18.27
N VAL A 54 13.76 7.56 17.78
CA VAL A 54 12.48 7.94 18.38
C VAL A 54 11.46 6.81 18.26
N LEU A 55 11.32 6.18 17.10
CA LEU A 55 10.38 5.05 16.95
C LEU A 55 10.77 3.88 17.86
N ASP A 56 12.06 3.53 17.90
CA ASP A 56 12.60 2.49 18.77
C ASP A 56 12.37 2.78 20.26
N ASP A 57 12.47 4.04 20.67
CA ASP A 57 12.19 4.47 22.04
C ASP A 57 10.70 4.31 22.38
N VAL A 58 9.79 4.78 21.51
CA VAL A 58 8.34 4.61 21.70
C VAL A 58 7.96 3.13 21.81
N GLU A 59 8.51 2.27 20.94
CA GLU A 59 8.22 0.84 20.93
C GLU A 59 8.75 0.11 22.19
N ARG A 60 9.90 0.53 22.74
CA ARG A 60 10.53 -0.13 23.90
C ARG A 60 10.09 0.43 25.25
N ASN A 61 9.91 1.75 25.33
CA ASN A 61 9.66 2.48 26.57
C ASN A 61 8.22 2.98 26.68
N GLY A 62 7.41 2.83 25.62
CA GLY A 62 6.03 3.28 25.58
C GLY A 62 5.87 4.76 25.23
N ARG A 63 4.63 5.22 25.25
CA ARG A 63 4.26 6.62 24.98
C ARG A 63 4.49 7.49 26.21
N GLU A 64 4.99 8.71 26.01
CA GLU A 64 5.22 9.67 27.10
C GLU A 64 4.29 10.89 27.03
N PHE A 65 3.92 11.35 25.82
CA PHE A 65 3.26 12.63 25.62
C PHE A 65 1.83 12.50 25.11
N PHE A 66 1.56 11.52 24.24
CA PHE A 66 0.28 11.35 23.58
C PHE A 66 -0.69 10.50 24.41
N LEU A 67 -1.91 11.02 24.62
CA LEU A 67 -3.02 10.41 25.38
C LEU A 67 -2.54 9.76 26.68
N PRO A 68 -2.34 10.55 27.76
CA PRO A 68 -2.01 10.04 29.08
C PRO A 68 -2.94 8.90 29.49
N GLU A 69 -2.42 7.97 30.30
CA GLU A 69 -3.18 6.84 30.82
C GLU A 69 -4.55 7.28 31.37
N GLY A 70 -5.62 6.61 30.92
CA GLY A 70 -7.01 6.92 31.29
C GLY A 70 -7.70 7.99 30.44
N SER A 71 -7.06 8.51 29.39
CA SER A 71 -7.70 9.39 28.41
C SER A 71 -8.59 8.59 27.44
N ASP A 72 -9.71 9.18 27.02
CA ASP A 72 -10.50 8.64 25.91
C ASP A 72 -9.66 8.64 24.61
N PRO A 73 -9.80 7.62 23.74
CA PRO A 73 -9.11 7.59 22.46
C PRO A 73 -9.45 8.82 21.60
N ALA A 74 -8.45 9.62 21.25
CA ALA A 74 -8.62 10.81 20.44
C ALA A 74 -7.38 11.10 19.58
N ILE A 75 -7.57 11.76 18.44
CA ILE A 75 -6.46 12.21 17.60
C ILE A 75 -5.92 13.53 18.15
N ALA A 76 -4.60 13.64 18.37
CA ALA A 76 -3.97 14.87 18.84
C ALA A 76 -4.11 16.00 17.81
N VAL A 77 -4.28 17.21 18.31
CA VAL A 77 -4.41 18.39 17.45
C VAL A 77 -3.10 18.69 16.72
N GLU A 78 -1.96 18.44 17.36
CA GLU A 78 -0.62 18.57 16.77
C GLU A 78 -0.42 17.55 15.64
N PHE A 79 -0.93 16.32 15.81
CA PHE A 79 -0.90 15.29 14.78
C PHE A 79 -1.73 15.72 13.56
N ALA A 80 -3.01 16.04 13.75
CA ALA A 80 -3.94 16.34 12.66
C ALA A 80 -3.72 17.73 12.02
N GLY A 81 -3.25 18.68 12.82
CA GLY A 81 -3.06 20.08 12.47
C GLY A 81 -1.69 20.40 11.87
N ALA A 82 -0.67 19.60 12.18
CA ALA A 82 0.69 19.86 11.75
C ALA A 82 1.48 18.58 11.38
N ALA A 83 1.82 17.73 12.34
CA ALA A 83 2.83 16.69 12.14
C ALA A 83 2.46 15.73 11.00
N TYR A 84 1.24 15.16 11.00
CA TYR A 84 0.78 14.22 9.96
C TYR A 84 0.42 14.88 8.63
N ARG A 85 0.71 16.19 8.47
CA ARG A 85 0.63 16.92 7.20
C ARG A 85 1.99 17.02 6.52
N PHE A 86 3.00 16.31 7.01
CA PHE A 86 4.31 16.18 6.36
C PHE A 86 4.18 15.64 4.93
N GLY A 87 3.21 14.75 4.68
CA GLY A 87 2.97 14.16 3.37
C GLY A 87 2.69 15.17 2.26
N HIS A 88 2.30 16.42 2.58
CA HIS A 88 2.14 17.46 1.57
C HIS A 88 3.45 17.82 0.84
N SER A 89 4.61 17.74 1.50
CA SER A 89 5.91 17.99 0.84
C SER A 89 6.36 16.81 -0.01
N MET A 90 5.87 15.61 0.30
CA MET A 90 6.21 14.37 -0.40
C MET A 90 5.51 14.24 -1.77
N ILE A 91 4.49 15.06 -2.01
CA ILE A 91 3.70 15.05 -3.24
C ILE A 91 4.55 15.48 -4.44
N ARG A 92 4.39 14.77 -5.56
CA ARG A 92 5.02 15.08 -6.83
C ARG A 92 4.08 15.91 -7.70
N HIS A 93 4.68 16.60 -8.68
CA HIS A 93 3.91 17.33 -9.69
C HIS A 93 3.14 16.40 -10.63
N GLU A 94 3.74 15.25 -10.93
CA GLU A 94 3.21 14.20 -11.79
C GLU A 94 3.70 12.83 -11.29
N TYR A 95 2.98 11.79 -11.66
CA TYR A 95 3.26 10.40 -11.29
C TYR A 95 3.29 9.53 -12.53
N ASP A 96 4.31 8.68 -12.63
CA ASP A 96 4.30 7.56 -13.59
C ASP A 96 3.29 6.50 -13.12
N VAL A 97 2.10 6.47 -13.73
CA VAL A 97 0.97 5.68 -13.21
C VAL A 97 0.91 4.25 -13.75
N ASN A 98 1.26 4.04 -15.02
CA ASN A 98 1.30 2.74 -15.70
C ASN A 98 2.05 2.89 -17.04
N GLU A 99 2.34 1.76 -17.71
CA GLU A 99 3.12 1.78 -18.96
C GLU A 99 2.44 2.58 -20.09
N ALA A 100 1.11 2.56 -20.16
CA ALA A 100 0.36 3.19 -21.24
C ALA A 100 0.30 4.73 -21.09
N SER A 101 0.04 5.21 -19.87
CA SER A 101 -0.18 6.62 -19.57
C SER A 101 1.11 7.35 -19.16
N GLY A 102 2.09 6.64 -18.58
CA GLY A 102 3.33 7.23 -18.11
C GLY A 102 3.11 8.33 -17.07
N ASN A 103 3.83 9.45 -17.20
CA ASN A 103 3.74 10.58 -16.27
C ASN A 103 2.44 11.39 -16.47
N VAL A 104 1.57 11.33 -15.47
CA VAL A 104 0.30 12.06 -15.43
C VAL A 104 0.35 13.18 -14.36
N PRO A 105 0.02 14.44 -14.71
CA PRO A 105 0.04 15.54 -13.77
C PRO A 105 -1.03 15.39 -12.68
N LEU A 106 -0.68 15.78 -11.45
CA LEU A 106 -1.62 15.80 -10.33
C LEU A 106 -2.72 16.84 -10.54
N PHE A 107 -2.32 18.07 -10.90
CA PHE A 107 -3.21 19.15 -11.27
C PHE A 107 -2.72 19.79 -12.58
N PRO A 108 -3.44 19.62 -13.71
CA PRO A 108 -3.05 20.26 -14.97
C PRO A 108 -3.22 21.78 -14.86
N SER A 109 -2.23 22.51 -15.41
CA SER A 109 -2.21 23.98 -15.48
C SER A 109 -3.17 24.54 -16.53
N ASP A 110 -3.48 23.75 -17.56
CA ASP A 110 -4.35 24.13 -18.67
C ASP A 110 -5.67 23.35 -18.66
N ALA A 111 -6.75 23.98 -19.10
CA ALA A 111 -8.07 23.36 -19.26
C ALA A 111 -8.16 22.46 -20.52
N SER A 112 -7.12 21.70 -20.82
CA SER A 112 -7.14 20.68 -21.86
C SER A 112 -7.78 19.38 -21.34
N ASP A 113 -8.30 18.55 -22.25
CA ASP A 113 -8.68 17.15 -22.00
C ASP A 113 -7.46 16.25 -21.69
N ALA A 114 -6.40 16.80 -21.09
CA ALA A 114 -5.21 16.05 -20.72
C ALA A 114 -5.53 15.18 -19.49
N PRO A 115 -5.00 13.94 -19.44
CA PRO A 115 -5.22 13.07 -18.30
C PRO A 115 -4.75 13.73 -17.00
N THR A 116 -5.49 13.51 -15.92
CA THR A 116 -5.28 14.18 -14.65
C THR A 116 -5.59 13.26 -13.49
N LEU A 117 -4.83 13.38 -12.40
CA LEU A 117 -5.07 12.63 -11.16
C LEU A 117 -5.98 13.39 -10.19
N ARG A 118 -6.79 14.32 -10.70
CA ARG A 118 -7.84 14.97 -9.91
C ARG A 118 -8.86 13.92 -9.45
N GLY A 119 -9.11 13.88 -8.14
CA GLY A 119 -10.09 12.99 -7.54
C GLY A 119 -11.54 13.45 -7.71
N PHE A 120 -12.41 12.91 -6.84
CA PHE A 120 -13.87 13.17 -6.78
C PHE A 120 -14.69 12.61 -7.95
N GLY A 121 -14.12 11.70 -8.73
CA GLY A 121 -14.80 10.88 -9.72
C GLY A 121 -14.21 9.47 -9.77
N PRO A 122 -14.83 8.55 -10.52
CA PRO A 122 -14.22 7.26 -10.87
C PRO A 122 -12.86 7.50 -11.55
N VAL A 123 -11.89 6.64 -11.26
CA VAL A 123 -10.62 6.61 -11.97
C VAL A 123 -10.87 6.10 -13.39
N GLU A 124 -10.38 6.82 -14.40
CA GLU A 124 -10.46 6.39 -15.80
C GLU A 124 -9.63 5.11 -16.02
N SER A 125 -10.08 4.23 -16.92
CA SER A 125 -9.48 2.89 -17.07
C SER A 125 -8.00 2.93 -17.46
N ASP A 126 -7.60 3.92 -18.26
CA ASP A 126 -6.22 4.20 -18.67
C ASP A 126 -5.37 4.85 -17.56
N LEU A 127 -6.00 5.30 -16.47
CA LEU A 127 -5.37 5.91 -15.30
C LEU A 127 -5.37 4.99 -14.07
N VAL A 128 -5.78 3.72 -14.23
CA VAL A 128 -5.61 2.72 -13.19
C VAL A 128 -4.12 2.58 -12.87
N VAL A 129 -3.80 2.76 -11.60
CA VAL A 129 -2.42 2.77 -11.10
C VAL A 129 -1.88 1.35 -11.10
N ASP A 130 -0.74 1.17 -11.74
CA ASP A 130 0.14 0.02 -11.57
C ASP A 130 0.95 0.24 -10.28
N TRP A 131 0.57 -0.44 -9.21
CA TRP A 131 1.20 -0.25 -7.90
C TRP A 131 2.68 -0.66 -7.87
N THR A 132 3.13 -1.50 -8.79
CA THR A 132 4.56 -1.88 -8.89
C THR A 132 5.44 -0.67 -9.22
N ARG A 133 4.88 0.37 -9.85
CA ARG A 133 5.58 1.62 -10.14
C ARG A 133 5.74 2.53 -8.94
N LEU A 134 4.92 2.37 -7.90
CA LEU A 134 4.87 3.29 -6.75
C LEU A 134 5.28 2.62 -5.43
N LEU A 135 5.37 1.29 -5.40
CA LEU A 135 5.70 0.51 -4.22
C LEU A 135 6.94 -0.33 -4.49
N ASP A 136 7.75 -0.48 -3.45
CA ASP A 136 8.89 -1.39 -3.45
C ASP A 136 8.39 -2.85 -3.48
N THR A 137 8.56 -3.51 -4.63
CA THR A 137 8.25 -4.93 -4.81
C THR A 137 9.47 -5.82 -4.54
N GLY A 138 10.61 -5.25 -4.12
CA GLY A 138 11.84 -5.96 -3.79
C GLY A 138 12.91 -5.95 -4.90
N ASP A 139 12.61 -5.39 -6.07
CA ASP A 139 13.59 -5.14 -7.15
C ASP A 139 14.25 -3.74 -7.03
N GLY A 140 13.67 -2.85 -6.23
CA GLY A 140 14.11 -1.47 -6.05
C GLY A 140 13.76 -0.52 -7.21
N ASP A 141 12.96 -0.96 -8.18
CA ASP A 141 12.56 -0.15 -9.34
C ASP A 141 11.17 0.45 -9.16
N TYR A 142 11.09 1.53 -8.38
CA TYR A 142 9.84 2.25 -8.14
C TYR A 142 10.06 3.75 -7.99
N GLN A 143 8.99 4.51 -8.25
CA GLN A 143 8.99 5.94 -8.13
C GLN A 143 8.88 6.37 -6.65
N HIS A 144 10.00 6.82 -6.10
CA HIS A 144 10.02 7.43 -4.76
C HIS A 144 9.17 8.71 -4.66
N ALA A 145 8.62 8.94 -3.47
CA ALA A 145 8.05 10.23 -3.11
C ALA A 145 9.11 11.34 -3.06
N ARG A 146 8.69 12.61 -2.98
CA ARG A 146 9.63 13.71 -2.65
C ARG A 146 10.06 13.62 -1.17
N LYS A 147 11.16 14.29 -0.86
CA LYS A 147 11.67 14.43 0.50
C LYS A 147 10.69 15.19 1.40
N ILE A 148 10.81 14.95 2.70
CA ILE A 148 10.16 15.71 3.76
C ILE A 148 10.99 16.98 4.00
N ASP A 149 10.60 18.08 3.37
CA ASP A 149 11.27 19.37 3.50
C ASP A 149 10.28 20.55 3.46
N PRO A 150 10.72 21.78 3.74
CA PRO A 150 9.85 22.96 3.72
C PRO A 150 9.41 23.45 2.33
N LEU A 151 9.62 22.67 1.27
CA LEU A 151 9.25 23.00 -0.09
C LEU A 151 8.05 22.15 -0.52
N LEU A 152 7.23 22.72 -1.41
CA LEU A 152 6.07 22.05 -1.99
C LEU A 152 6.16 22.07 -3.51
N ALA A 153 5.54 21.07 -4.15
CA ALA A 153 5.33 21.11 -5.60
C ALA A 153 4.53 22.37 -5.98
N PRO A 154 4.89 23.08 -7.07
CA PRO A 154 4.21 24.31 -7.50
C PRO A 154 2.68 24.17 -7.61
N ALA A 155 2.21 23.02 -8.10
CA ALA A 155 0.79 22.71 -8.25
C ALA A 155 -0.01 22.78 -6.93
N LEU A 156 0.65 22.70 -5.77
CA LEU A 156 -0.01 22.82 -4.46
C LEU A 156 -0.21 24.27 -4.01
N PHE A 157 0.31 25.24 -4.76
CA PHE A 157 0.01 26.66 -4.56
C PHE A 157 -1.20 27.14 -5.39
N ASP A 158 -1.63 26.34 -6.36
CA ASP A 158 -2.69 26.67 -7.33
C ASP A 158 -3.77 25.57 -7.34
N LEU A 159 -4.33 25.23 -6.17
CA LEU A 159 -5.30 24.13 -6.04
C LEU A 159 -6.59 24.40 -6.84
N PRO A 160 -7.14 23.39 -7.56
CA PRO A 160 -8.35 23.54 -8.39
C PRO A 160 -9.64 23.50 -7.55
N MET A 161 -9.76 24.39 -6.56
CA MET A 161 -10.90 24.44 -5.64
C MET A 161 -11.28 25.88 -5.27
N PRO A 162 -12.54 26.16 -4.89
CA PRO A 162 -12.93 27.49 -4.44
C PRO A 162 -12.19 27.94 -3.16
N GLY A 163 -11.91 29.24 -3.06
CA GLY A 163 -11.32 29.88 -1.90
C GLY A 163 -9.81 30.09 -2.04
N GLU A 164 -9.08 30.01 -0.92
CA GLU A 164 -7.61 30.02 -0.89
C GLU A 164 -7.05 28.87 -1.72
N ASP A 165 -6.22 29.12 -2.72
CA ASP A 165 -5.67 28.08 -3.61
C ASP A 165 -4.31 27.54 -3.12
N SER A 166 -3.65 28.21 -2.16
CA SER A 166 -2.43 27.70 -1.57
C SER A 166 -2.66 26.71 -0.44
N LEU A 167 -2.23 25.46 -0.64
CA LEU A 167 -2.20 24.43 0.40
C LEU A 167 -1.35 24.86 1.60
N ALA A 168 -0.22 25.52 1.35
CA ALA A 168 0.66 26.02 2.41
C ALA A 168 -0.05 27.05 3.29
N LEU A 169 -0.73 28.04 2.68
CA LEU A 169 -1.46 29.06 3.43
C LEU A 169 -2.63 28.46 4.19
N ARG A 170 -3.38 27.52 3.59
CA ARG A 170 -4.43 26.76 4.29
C ARG A 170 -3.89 26.03 5.53
N ASN A 171 -2.71 25.40 5.43
CA ASN A 171 -2.11 24.71 6.56
C ASN A 171 -1.73 25.66 7.69
N LEU A 172 -1.08 26.78 7.37
CA LEU A 172 -0.68 27.79 8.37
C LEU A 172 -1.89 28.42 9.07
N LEU A 173 -2.90 28.84 8.31
CA LEU A 173 -4.15 29.40 8.86
C LEU A 173 -4.89 28.37 9.72
N ARG A 174 -4.90 27.10 9.31
CA ARG A 174 -5.52 26.04 10.11
C ARG A 174 -4.76 25.78 11.40
N GLY A 175 -3.42 25.83 11.38
CA GLY A 175 -2.59 25.72 12.57
C GLY A 175 -2.86 26.85 13.56
N GLU A 176 -2.94 28.09 13.07
CA GLU A 176 -3.32 29.27 13.87
C GLU A 176 -4.72 29.12 14.47
N ALA A 177 -5.71 28.72 13.67
CA ALA A 177 -7.09 28.55 14.14
C ALA A 177 -7.25 27.44 15.19
N LEU A 178 -6.37 26.44 15.17
CA LEU A 178 -6.31 25.38 16.19
C LEU A 178 -5.51 25.80 17.43
N GLY A 179 -4.84 26.95 17.41
CA GLY A 179 -3.99 27.42 18.50
C GLY A 179 -2.74 26.57 18.70
N LEU A 180 -2.19 26.01 17.61
CA LEU A 180 -0.99 25.17 17.71
C LEU A 180 0.20 25.97 18.26
N ALA A 181 0.92 25.36 19.20
CA ALA A 181 2.18 25.90 19.70
C ALA A 181 3.25 25.93 18.59
N SER A 182 4.33 26.67 18.84
CA SER A 182 5.50 26.63 17.96
C SER A 182 6.17 25.25 18.01
N GLY A 183 6.92 24.89 16.97
CA GLY A 183 7.69 23.64 16.98
C GLY A 183 8.71 23.58 18.12
N GLN A 184 9.33 24.71 18.43
CA GLN A 184 10.31 24.83 19.51
C GLN A 184 9.65 24.67 20.89
N ASP A 185 8.44 25.17 21.11
CA ASP A 185 7.73 24.95 22.38
C ASP A 185 7.32 23.49 22.55
N VAL A 186 6.91 22.82 21.47
CA VAL A 186 6.64 21.37 21.49
C VAL A 186 7.91 20.59 21.78
N ALA A 187 9.04 20.92 21.13
CA ALA A 187 10.34 20.30 21.41
C ALA A 187 10.73 20.43 22.90
N ARG A 188 10.65 21.65 23.45
CA ARG A 188 10.93 21.90 24.88
C ARG A 188 10.01 21.09 25.80
N ARG A 189 8.72 20.97 25.44
CA ARG A 189 7.75 20.17 26.22
C ARG A 189 8.10 18.69 26.23
N MET A 190 8.71 18.21 25.14
CA MET A 190 9.20 16.84 24.98
C MET A 190 10.60 16.60 25.56
N GLY A 191 11.26 17.64 26.08
CA GLY A 191 12.65 17.54 26.51
C GLY A 191 13.65 17.37 25.35
N ILE A 192 13.22 17.67 24.12
CA ILE A 192 14.05 17.69 22.93
C ILE A 192 14.68 19.08 22.79
N ASP A 193 15.98 19.14 22.50
CA ASP A 193 16.66 20.41 22.24
C ASP A 193 16.05 21.10 21.01
N PRO A 194 15.41 22.28 21.16
CA PRO A 194 14.69 22.91 20.07
C PRO A 194 15.65 23.47 19.02
N ILE A 195 15.35 23.25 17.73
CA ILE A 195 16.09 23.87 16.63
C ILE A 195 15.55 25.28 16.40
N GLY A 196 16.34 26.31 16.65
CA GLY A 196 15.96 27.69 16.36
C GLY A 196 15.95 27.98 14.85
N ASN A 197 15.12 28.92 14.41
CA ASN A 197 15.02 29.29 12.98
C ASN A 197 16.39 29.58 12.32
N ARG A 198 17.32 30.20 13.05
CA ARG A 198 18.67 30.50 12.55
C ARG A 198 19.58 29.27 12.44
N GLU A 199 19.31 28.23 13.24
CA GLU A 199 20.08 26.98 13.24
C GLU A 199 19.76 26.12 12.02
N PHE A 200 18.55 26.26 11.45
CA PHE A 200 18.22 25.69 10.13
C PHE A 200 19.09 26.26 8.99
N GLY A 201 19.76 27.39 9.23
CA GLY A 201 20.70 28.05 8.33
C GLY A 201 20.29 29.48 7.99
N ASP A 202 21.27 30.35 7.78
CA ASP A 202 21.02 31.78 7.46
C ASP A 202 20.24 32.01 6.16
N ASN A 203 20.24 31.04 5.26
CA ASN A 203 19.50 31.07 4.00
C ASN A 203 18.33 30.07 3.98
N SER A 204 17.87 29.59 5.15
CA SER A 204 16.68 28.74 5.20
C SER A 204 15.44 29.53 4.76
N PRO A 205 14.43 28.87 4.14
CA PRO A 205 13.25 29.58 3.65
C PRO A 205 12.53 30.40 4.73
N ILE A 206 12.45 29.91 5.98
CA ILE A 206 11.84 30.64 7.09
C ILE A 206 12.63 31.88 7.47
N VAL A 207 13.96 31.80 7.55
CA VAL A 207 14.80 32.96 7.90
C VAL A 207 14.70 34.03 6.83
N GLU A 208 14.71 33.64 5.55
CA GLU A 208 14.51 34.59 4.46
C GLU A 208 13.12 35.24 4.50
N ALA A 209 12.05 34.44 4.70
CA ALA A 209 10.69 34.94 4.81
C ALA A 209 10.56 35.93 5.98
N LEU A 210 11.05 35.56 7.16
CA LEU A 210 11.03 36.43 8.34
C LEU A 210 11.85 37.71 8.14
N ARG A 211 13.02 37.66 7.49
CA ARG A 211 13.82 38.86 7.17
C ARG A 211 13.09 39.84 6.26
N ARG A 212 12.34 39.35 5.26
CA ARG A 212 11.50 40.20 4.38
C ARG A 212 10.43 40.99 5.15
N HIS A 213 10.07 40.52 6.34
CA HIS A 213 9.11 41.16 7.24
C HIS A 213 9.75 41.77 8.50
N GLU A 214 11.07 42.02 8.50
CA GLU A 214 11.82 42.59 9.63
C GLU A 214 11.80 41.74 10.92
N ARG A 215 11.48 40.45 10.78
CA ARG A 215 11.33 39.46 11.87
C ARG A 215 12.41 38.38 11.87
N GLY A 216 13.52 38.57 11.15
CA GLY A 216 14.60 37.58 11.03
C GLY A 216 15.35 37.23 12.33
N ALA A 217 14.96 37.82 13.46
CA ALA A 217 15.44 37.47 14.80
C ALA A 217 14.46 36.56 15.55
N ASP A 218 13.24 36.36 15.04
CA ASP A 218 12.24 35.51 15.68
C ASP A 218 12.72 34.06 15.67
N PRO A 219 12.83 33.42 16.85
CA PRO A 219 13.47 32.12 16.97
C PRO A 219 12.54 30.96 16.57
N ASP A 220 11.23 31.20 16.61
CA ASP A 220 10.23 30.13 16.58
C ASP A 220 9.50 30.06 15.24
N ALA A 221 9.08 28.86 14.85
CA ALA A 221 8.31 28.59 13.63
C ALA A 221 6.97 27.92 13.96
N PRO A 222 5.94 28.10 13.11
CA PRO A 222 4.72 27.30 13.17
C PRO A 222 5.06 25.80 13.13
N LEU A 223 4.38 24.99 13.96
CA LEU A 223 4.72 23.57 14.15
C LEU A 223 4.81 22.77 12.83
N TRP A 224 3.90 22.98 11.88
CA TRP A 224 3.95 22.29 10.59
C TRP A 224 5.24 22.60 9.82
N TYR A 225 5.64 23.87 9.76
CA TYR A 225 6.90 24.25 9.11
C TYR A 225 8.09 23.67 9.86
N TYR A 226 8.09 23.76 11.19
CA TYR A 226 9.18 23.23 12.01
C TYR A 226 9.40 21.73 11.75
N VAL A 227 8.33 20.92 11.73
CA VAL A 227 8.44 19.47 11.47
C VAL A 227 9.07 19.17 10.11
N LEU A 228 8.75 19.97 9.09
CA LEU A 228 9.32 19.82 7.75
C LEU A 228 10.81 20.21 7.70
N ASP A 229 11.19 21.33 8.33
CA ASP A 229 12.59 21.78 8.32
C ASP A 229 13.46 20.94 9.28
N GLU A 230 12.87 20.43 10.36
CA GLU A 230 13.48 19.44 11.26
C GLU A 230 13.80 18.15 10.51
N ALA A 231 12.86 17.62 9.72
CA ALA A 231 13.09 16.45 8.86
C ALA A 231 14.26 16.67 7.89
N ARG A 232 14.27 17.81 7.17
CA ARG A 232 15.40 18.18 6.30
C ARG A 232 16.72 18.28 7.07
N TYR A 233 16.69 18.88 8.26
CA TYR A 233 17.90 19.17 9.04
C TYR A 233 18.51 17.92 9.68
N GLN A 234 17.69 17.05 10.28
CA GLN A 234 18.15 15.88 11.04
C GLN A 234 18.31 14.64 10.16
N GLU A 235 17.38 14.43 9.21
CA GLU A 235 17.24 13.18 8.46
C GLU A 235 17.43 13.34 6.95
N ASP A 236 17.97 14.49 6.50
CA ASP A 236 18.09 14.86 5.07
C ASP A 236 16.74 14.78 4.33
N GLY A 237 15.62 14.89 5.05
CA GLY A 237 14.26 14.77 4.54
C GLY A 237 13.84 13.36 4.15
N GLU A 238 14.63 12.33 4.44
CA GLU A 238 14.23 10.93 4.20
C GLU A 238 13.22 10.44 5.24
N ARG A 239 13.24 11.04 6.44
CA ARG A 239 12.36 10.72 7.58
C ARG A 239 11.94 12.01 8.29
N LEU A 240 10.89 11.91 9.08
CA LEU A 240 10.53 12.91 10.08
C LEU A 240 11.67 13.04 11.10
N GLY A 241 11.94 14.27 11.53
CA GLY A 241 12.85 14.51 12.66
C GLY A 241 12.25 14.12 14.01
N ALA A 242 12.93 14.47 15.10
CA ALA A 242 12.62 13.99 16.43
C ALA A 242 11.21 14.36 16.92
N VAL A 243 10.81 15.64 16.80
CA VAL A 243 9.48 16.11 17.22
C VAL A 243 8.40 15.52 16.30
N GLY A 244 8.60 15.60 14.99
CA GLY A 244 7.65 15.05 14.02
C GLY A 244 7.38 13.56 14.25
N SER A 245 8.45 12.78 14.43
CA SER A 245 8.40 11.34 14.69
C SER A 245 7.69 11.02 15.99
N ARG A 246 7.99 11.73 17.07
CA ARG A 246 7.37 11.51 18.38
C ARG A 246 5.86 11.70 18.32
N ILE A 247 5.40 12.80 17.70
CA ILE A 247 3.96 13.08 17.55
C ILE A 247 3.28 11.98 16.73
N VAL A 248 3.85 11.61 15.59
CA VAL A 248 3.25 10.64 14.66
C VAL A 248 3.24 9.23 15.23
N ALA A 249 4.37 8.76 15.73
CA ALA A 249 4.52 7.41 16.28
C ALA A 249 3.63 7.22 17.51
N GLU A 250 3.70 8.10 18.50
CA GLU A 250 2.89 7.93 19.71
C GLU A 250 1.39 8.04 19.43
N THR A 251 0.99 8.88 18.45
CA THR A 251 -0.43 8.97 18.05
C THR A 251 -0.93 7.65 17.46
N LEU A 252 -0.23 7.13 16.44
CA LEU A 252 -0.68 5.93 15.73
C LEU A 252 -0.56 4.67 16.59
N ILE A 253 0.54 4.52 17.33
CA ILE A 253 0.74 3.39 18.25
C ILE A 253 -0.29 3.48 19.39
N GLY A 254 -0.49 4.65 19.97
CA GLY A 254 -1.43 4.83 21.08
C GLY A 254 -2.88 4.54 20.72
N LEU A 255 -3.31 4.92 19.51
CA LEU A 255 -4.64 4.57 19.03
C LEU A 255 -4.81 3.05 18.85
N MET A 256 -3.77 2.33 18.44
CA MET A 256 -3.82 0.86 18.37
C MET A 256 -3.84 0.23 19.76
N GLU A 257 -3.00 0.70 20.68
CA GLU A 257 -2.93 0.18 22.05
C GLU A 257 -4.24 0.37 22.81
N LEU A 258 -4.97 1.45 22.55
CA LEU A 258 -6.25 1.74 23.20
C LEU A 258 -7.45 1.04 22.54
N ASP A 259 -7.28 0.38 21.39
CA ASP A 259 -8.33 -0.38 20.71
C ASP A 259 -8.23 -1.86 21.09
N GLU A 260 -9.15 -2.34 21.92
CA GLU A 260 -9.22 -3.74 22.35
C GLU A 260 -9.34 -4.74 21.19
N THR A 261 -9.78 -4.29 20.00
CA THR A 261 -9.93 -5.14 18.81
C THR A 261 -8.72 -5.10 17.87
N ALA A 262 -7.74 -4.23 18.15
CA ALA A 262 -6.53 -4.12 17.34
C ALA A 262 -5.63 -5.35 17.51
N TYR A 263 -4.86 -5.68 16.47
CA TYR A 263 -4.02 -6.88 16.47
C TYR A 263 -3.07 -7.00 17.68
N PRO A 264 -2.44 -5.93 18.22
CA PRO A 264 -1.55 -6.08 19.37
C PRO A 264 -2.26 -6.51 20.66
N ASN A 265 -3.58 -6.32 20.72
CA ASN A 265 -4.41 -6.56 21.89
C ASN A 265 -5.28 -7.82 21.76
N ALA A 266 -5.80 -8.08 20.55
CA ALA A 266 -6.76 -9.15 20.29
C ALA A 266 -6.14 -10.39 19.62
N ALA A 267 -5.02 -10.25 18.91
CA ALA A 267 -4.41 -11.37 18.22
C ALA A 267 -3.57 -12.24 19.18
N PRO A 268 -3.30 -13.51 18.84
CA PRO A 268 -2.39 -14.35 19.61
C PRO A 268 -1.01 -13.73 19.79
N ASP A 269 -0.33 -14.05 20.89
CA ASP A 269 1.03 -13.59 21.15
C ASP A 269 1.96 -13.94 19.97
N GLY A 270 2.69 -12.93 19.48
CA GLY A 270 3.59 -13.10 18.34
C GLY A 270 2.89 -13.26 17.00
N TRP A 271 1.63 -12.84 16.89
CA TRP A 271 0.91 -12.82 15.61
C TRP A 271 1.69 -12.05 14.54
N GLU A 272 1.75 -12.64 13.35
CA GLU A 272 2.26 -12.05 12.12
C GLU A 272 1.15 -12.11 11.04
N PRO A 273 1.22 -11.26 10.00
CA PRO A 273 0.30 -11.29 8.88
C PRO A 273 0.13 -12.68 8.29
N SER A 274 -1.12 -13.11 8.21
CA SER A 274 -1.51 -14.47 7.82
C SER A 274 -1.94 -14.58 6.36
N LEU A 275 -2.08 -13.46 5.64
CA LEU A 275 -2.34 -13.45 4.21
C LEU A 275 -1.05 -13.71 3.41
N PRO A 276 -1.16 -14.20 2.17
CA PRO A 276 0.00 -14.50 1.33
C PRO A 276 0.95 -13.30 1.19
N ARG A 277 2.25 -13.59 1.30
CA ARG A 277 3.32 -12.67 0.89
C ARG A 277 3.65 -12.96 -0.57
N LEU A 278 3.40 -11.99 -1.43
CA LEU A 278 3.46 -12.14 -2.89
C LEU A 278 4.65 -11.39 -3.50
N THR A 279 5.41 -10.66 -2.68
CA THR A 279 6.59 -9.90 -3.10
C THR A 279 7.85 -10.39 -2.35
N PRO A 280 9.03 -10.31 -2.96
CA PRO A 280 10.31 -10.63 -2.32
C PRO A 280 10.80 -9.58 -1.30
N THR A 281 9.91 -8.78 -0.72
CA THR A 281 10.24 -7.76 0.29
C THR A 281 10.60 -8.39 1.65
N ASP A 282 11.19 -7.62 2.57
CA ASP A 282 11.40 -8.07 3.96
C ASP A 282 10.12 -7.82 4.78
N GLY A 283 9.58 -8.86 5.41
CA GLY A 283 8.28 -8.82 6.07
C GLY A 283 7.08 -8.69 5.12
N TYR A 284 5.89 -8.50 5.69
CA TYR A 284 4.66 -8.23 4.94
C TYR A 284 4.50 -6.71 4.78
N THR A 285 4.47 -6.23 3.54
CA THR A 285 4.46 -4.80 3.20
C THR A 285 3.20 -4.38 2.45
N LEU A 286 3.05 -3.06 2.22
CA LEU A 286 1.93 -2.57 1.41
C LEU A 286 1.93 -3.16 0.00
N ALA A 287 3.10 -3.51 -0.55
CA ALA A 287 3.23 -4.17 -1.85
C ALA A 287 2.57 -5.56 -1.87
N ASP A 288 2.69 -6.34 -0.79
CA ASP A 288 2.00 -7.63 -0.66
C ASP A 288 0.48 -7.44 -0.60
N LEU A 289 0.01 -6.43 0.13
CA LEU A 289 -1.42 -6.12 0.21
C LEU A 289 -1.98 -5.73 -1.15
N THR A 290 -1.31 -4.87 -1.90
CA THR A 290 -1.76 -4.46 -3.25
C THR A 290 -1.67 -5.63 -4.22
N ALA A 291 -0.58 -6.38 -4.23
CA ALA A 291 -0.43 -7.56 -5.09
C ALA A 291 -1.52 -8.60 -4.83
N PHE A 292 -1.89 -8.82 -3.56
CA PHE A 292 -2.97 -9.72 -3.17
C PHE A 292 -4.33 -9.16 -3.58
N ALA A 293 -4.58 -7.87 -3.35
CA ALA A 293 -5.83 -7.21 -3.72
C ALA A 293 -6.06 -7.13 -5.24
N ASP A 294 -4.98 -7.06 -6.02
CA ASP A 294 -4.98 -7.00 -7.48
C ASP A 294 -5.00 -8.38 -8.14
N GLU A 295 -4.89 -9.47 -7.37
CA GLU A 295 -5.16 -10.79 -7.92
C GLU A 295 -6.60 -10.82 -8.43
N PRO A 296 -6.80 -11.10 -9.72
CA PRO A 296 -8.13 -11.20 -10.26
C PRO A 296 -8.79 -12.44 -9.66
N ASN A 297 -10.06 -12.29 -9.29
CA ASN A 297 -10.95 -13.41 -8.99
C ASN A 297 -12.42 -13.02 -9.25
N PRO A 298 -12.79 -12.53 -10.45
CA PRO A 298 -14.17 -12.16 -10.74
C PRO A 298 -15.12 -13.36 -10.73
N ASP A 299 -14.63 -14.55 -11.06
CA ASP A 299 -15.45 -15.73 -11.34
C ASP A 299 -15.25 -16.90 -10.34
N GLY A 300 -14.42 -16.71 -9.32
CA GLY A 300 -14.14 -17.71 -8.29
C GLY A 300 -13.20 -18.85 -8.73
N LEU A 301 -12.65 -18.79 -9.95
CA LEU A 301 -11.67 -19.76 -10.43
C LEU A 301 -10.29 -19.44 -9.85
N VAL A 302 -9.63 -20.46 -9.32
CA VAL A 302 -8.26 -20.35 -8.80
C VAL A 302 -7.35 -21.39 -9.45
N ILE A 303 -6.08 -21.02 -9.65
CA ILE A 303 -5.05 -21.99 -10.00
C ILE A 303 -4.59 -22.67 -8.70
N GLU A 304 -5.06 -23.89 -8.46
CA GLU A 304 -4.80 -24.66 -7.24
C GLU A 304 -3.35 -25.16 -7.19
N SER A 305 -2.84 -25.67 -8.31
CA SER A 305 -1.47 -26.14 -8.43
C SER A 305 -0.93 -25.98 -9.85
N VAL A 306 0.39 -25.85 -9.96
CA VAL A 306 1.15 -25.90 -11.21
C VAL A 306 2.22 -26.97 -11.01
N ASP A 307 2.27 -27.94 -11.90
CA ASP A 307 3.27 -29.00 -11.94
C ASP A 307 4.10 -28.85 -13.22
N PRO A 308 5.35 -28.34 -13.14
CA PRO A 308 6.23 -28.24 -14.29
C PRO A 308 6.77 -29.61 -14.77
N GLY A 309 6.38 -30.70 -14.11
CA GLY A 309 6.86 -32.04 -14.42
C GLY A 309 8.25 -32.33 -13.83
N ALA A 310 8.69 -33.59 -13.94
CA ALA A 310 10.01 -34.03 -13.47
C ALA A 310 11.03 -34.05 -14.61
N ALA A 311 12.11 -33.27 -14.52
CA ALA A 311 13.26 -33.43 -15.42
C ALA A 311 13.83 -34.87 -15.31
N PRO A 312 14.12 -35.59 -16.43
CA PRO A 312 14.71 -35.07 -17.68
C PRO A 312 13.99 -35.47 -19.00
N ALA A 313 14.17 -34.61 -20.03
CA ALA A 313 14.21 -34.78 -21.50
C ALA A 313 13.23 -35.69 -22.29
N ASP A 314 12.65 -36.74 -21.69
CA ASP A 314 11.93 -37.79 -22.43
C ASP A 314 10.40 -37.73 -22.26
N ALA A 315 9.86 -36.77 -21.49
CA ALA A 315 8.42 -36.51 -21.38
C ALA A 315 8.09 -35.03 -21.09
N PRO A 316 8.42 -34.08 -21.98
CA PRO A 316 8.14 -32.63 -21.85
C PRO A 316 6.64 -32.28 -21.94
N THR A 317 5.76 -33.21 -21.57
CA THR A 317 4.30 -33.17 -21.76
C THR A 317 3.53 -33.62 -20.53
N ASP A 318 4.22 -33.96 -19.42
CA ASP A 318 3.58 -34.33 -18.14
C ASP A 318 3.31 -33.09 -17.26
N GLU A 319 3.58 -31.91 -17.79
CA GLU A 319 3.25 -30.63 -17.19
C GLU A 319 1.73 -30.44 -17.06
N SER A 320 1.28 -29.92 -15.93
CA SER A 320 -0.14 -29.65 -15.72
C SER A 320 -0.42 -28.44 -14.85
N VAL A 321 -1.59 -27.85 -15.06
CA VAL A 321 -2.15 -26.77 -14.24
C VAL A 321 -3.52 -27.21 -13.75
N THR A 322 -3.72 -27.24 -12.43
CA THR A 322 -5.03 -27.58 -11.86
C THR A 322 -5.79 -26.31 -11.51
N LEU A 323 -6.97 -26.16 -12.12
CA LEU A 323 -7.95 -25.13 -11.80
C LEU A 323 -8.95 -25.67 -10.79
N ARG A 324 -9.35 -24.87 -9.80
CA ARG A 324 -10.43 -25.18 -8.86
C ARG A 324 -11.49 -24.08 -8.90
N ASN A 325 -12.76 -24.46 -8.87
CA ASN A 325 -13.85 -23.51 -8.76
C ASN A 325 -14.22 -23.29 -7.28
N ASP A 326 -13.91 -22.11 -6.74
CA ASP A 326 -14.24 -21.68 -5.38
C ASP A 326 -15.55 -20.89 -5.30
N ALA A 327 -16.18 -20.60 -6.44
CA ALA A 327 -17.49 -19.98 -6.47
C ALA A 327 -18.57 -20.94 -5.95
N ALA A 328 -19.68 -20.36 -5.50
CA ALA A 328 -20.88 -21.12 -5.14
C ALA A 328 -21.66 -21.60 -6.37
N GLU A 329 -21.35 -21.08 -7.56
CA GLU A 329 -22.01 -21.40 -8.83
C GLU A 329 -21.04 -22.13 -9.78
N PRO A 330 -21.53 -22.97 -10.70
CA PRO A 330 -20.69 -23.58 -11.72
C PRO A 330 -20.01 -22.53 -12.62
N ALA A 331 -18.72 -22.71 -12.89
CA ALA A 331 -17.94 -21.84 -13.77
C ALA A 331 -17.88 -22.44 -15.18
N ASP A 332 -18.31 -21.68 -16.18
CA ASP A 332 -18.21 -22.03 -17.60
C ASP A 332 -16.89 -21.48 -18.16
N LEU A 333 -16.03 -22.38 -18.63
CA LEU A 333 -14.71 -22.06 -19.17
C LEU A 333 -14.75 -21.75 -20.67
N ASP A 334 -15.92 -21.66 -21.30
CA ASP A 334 -16.02 -21.24 -22.70
C ASP A 334 -15.36 -19.86 -22.92
N GLY A 335 -14.42 -19.79 -23.86
CA GLY A 335 -13.66 -18.58 -24.17
C GLY A 335 -12.51 -18.25 -23.23
N TYR A 336 -12.27 -19.03 -22.16
CA TYR A 336 -11.11 -18.83 -21.30
C TYR A 336 -9.81 -19.23 -21.99
N VAL A 337 -8.71 -18.59 -21.61
CA VAL A 337 -7.37 -18.85 -22.14
C VAL A 337 -6.38 -19.04 -21.01
N LEU A 338 -5.58 -20.10 -21.06
CA LEU A 338 -4.47 -20.33 -20.15
C LEU A 338 -3.19 -19.74 -20.76
N ASP A 339 -2.55 -18.81 -20.05
CA ASP A 339 -1.29 -18.17 -20.40
C ASP A 339 -0.16 -18.74 -19.53
N LEU A 340 0.77 -19.46 -20.17
CA LEU A 340 1.90 -20.15 -19.57
C LEU A 340 3.19 -19.38 -19.92
N GLY A 341 3.45 -18.27 -19.23
CA GLY A 341 4.65 -17.45 -19.49
C GLY A 341 4.68 -16.77 -20.87
N GLY A 342 3.52 -16.33 -21.37
CA GLY A 342 3.33 -15.73 -22.70
C GLY A 342 2.83 -16.71 -23.76
N GLN A 343 2.74 -18.00 -23.44
CA GLN A 343 2.18 -19.04 -24.31
C GLN A 343 0.69 -19.22 -24.01
N ARG A 344 -0.17 -18.80 -24.94
CA ARG A 344 -1.62 -18.75 -24.74
C ARG A 344 -2.35 -19.89 -25.43
N ASP A 345 -3.10 -20.67 -24.66
CA ASP A 345 -3.94 -21.75 -25.13
C ASP A 345 -5.40 -21.56 -24.72
N PRO A 346 -6.36 -21.58 -25.66
CA PRO A 346 -7.77 -21.58 -25.31
C PRO A 346 -8.15 -22.88 -24.60
N LEU A 347 -8.92 -22.77 -23.53
CA LEU A 347 -9.48 -23.93 -22.86
C LEU A 347 -10.71 -24.45 -23.63
N PRO A 348 -10.97 -25.76 -23.61
CA PRO A 348 -12.20 -26.30 -24.16
C PRO A 348 -13.40 -25.82 -23.34
N ALA A 349 -14.54 -25.64 -24.01
CA ALA A 349 -15.80 -25.31 -23.35
C ALA A 349 -16.20 -26.45 -22.39
N THR A 350 -16.00 -26.21 -21.09
CA THR A 350 -16.31 -27.15 -20.02
C THR A 350 -16.79 -26.39 -18.80
N THR A 351 -17.57 -27.07 -17.96
CA THR A 351 -18.11 -26.47 -16.74
C THR A 351 -17.47 -27.12 -15.52
N VAL A 352 -16.89 -26.30 -14.65
CA VAL A 352 -16.33 -26.77 -13.37
C VAL A 352 -17.37 -26.50 -12.27
N ALA A 353 -17.87 -27.56 -11.65
CA ALA A 353 -18.84 -27.43 -10.55
C ALA A 353 -18.21 -26.77 -9.30
N PRO A 354 -19.01 -26.14 -8.42
CA PRO A 354 -18.53 -25.61 -7.15
C PRO A 354 -17.71 -26.64 -6.36
N GLY A 355 -16.49 -26.27 -5.96
CA GLY A 355 -15.53 -27.11 -5.25
C GLY A 355 -14.87 -28.21 -6.09
N ALA A 356 -15.18 -28.33 -7.38
CA ALA A 356 -14.54 -29.29 -8.28
C ALA A 356 -13.25 -28.72 -8.88
N THR A 357 -12.41 -29.62 -9.38
CA THR A 357 -11.14 -29.30 -10.03
C THR A 357 -11.15 -29.73 -11.49
N LEU A 358 -10.36 -29.02 -12.30
CA LEU A 358 -10.05 -29.35 -13.69
C LEU A 358 -8.55 -29.29 -13.88
N THR A 359 -7.94 -30.40 -14.24
CA THR A 359 -6.51 -30.48 -14.56
C THR A 359 -6.32 -30.23 -16.06
N VAL A 360 -5.56 -29.20 -16.40
CA VAL A 360 -5.15 -28.87 -17.76
C VAL A 360 -3.74 -29.43 -17.97
N HIS A 361 -3.63 -30.50 -18.75
CA HIS A 361 -2.37 -31.12 -19.12
C HIS A 361 -1.81 -30.42 -20.37
N VAL A 362 -0.53 -30.06 -20.33
CA VAL A 362 0.16 -29.44 -21.48
C VAL A 362 0.29 -30.43 -22.63
N GLY A 363 0.49 -31.70 -22.29
CA GLY A 363 0.66 -32.80 -23.24
C GLY A 363 -0.59 -33.21 -24.02
N SER A 364 -0.44 -34.33 -24.72
CA SER A 364 -1.54 -34.97 -25.46
C SER A 364 -2.24 -36.04 -24.63
N GLY A 365 -3.54 -36.19 -24.87
CA GLY A 365 -4.35 -37.17 -24.16
C GLY A 365 -5.79 -37.21 -24.65
N SER A 366 -6.73 -37.38 -23.73
CA SER A 366 -8.15 -37.41 -24.08
C SER A 366 -8.95 -36.73 -23.00
N ASP A 367 -9.69 -35.69 -23.39
CA ASP A 367 -10.48 -34.89 -22.49
C ASP A 367 -11.53 -35.74 -21.74
N GLY A 368 -11.69 -35.43 -20.46
CA GLY A 368 -12.59 -36.09 -19.53
C GLY A 368 -13.22 -35.09 -18.56
N ALA A 369 -13.95 -35.61 -17.56
CA ALA A 369 -14.72 -34.79 -16.63
C ALA A 369 -13.87 -33.91 -15.68
N GLY A 370 -12.57 -34.15 -15.58
CA GLY A 370 -11.65 -33.38 -14.74
C GLY A 370 -10.24 -33.25 -15.34
N ASP A 371 -10.06 -33.63 -16.60
CA ASP A 371 -8.78 -33.62 -17.29
C ASP A 371 -9.00 -33.09 -18.71
N VAL A 372 -8.22 -32.10 -19.13
CA VAL A 372 -8.21 -31.58 -20.50
C VAL A 372 -6.78 -31.47 -20.99
N TYR A 373 -6.57 -31.64 -22.29
CA TYR A 373 -5.24 -31.73 -22.89
C TYR A 373 -5.04 -30.65 -23.94
N LEU A 374 -3.93 -29.91 -23.86
CA LEU A 374 -3.59 -28.85 -24.82
C LEU A 374 -2.92 -29.40 -26.09
N ASP A 375 -2.59 -30.70 -26.11
CA ASP A 375 -1.94 -31.40 -27.22
C ASP A 375 -0.62 -30.73 -27.66
N ARG A 376 0.11 -30.08 -26.74
CA ARG A 376 1.42 -29.50 -27.05
C ARG A 376 2.45 -30.62 -27.16
N GLY A 377 3.32 -30.49 -28.15
CA GLY A 377 4.44 -31.42 -28.38
C GLY A 377 5.72 -31.04 -27.64
N ALA A 378 5.68 -29.98 -26.81
CA ALA A 378 6.82 -29.44 -26.09
C ALA A 378 6.37 -28.78 -24.77
N ALA A 379 7.31 -28.69 -23.85
CA ALA A 379 7.19 -28.04 -22.56
C ALA A 379 6.73 -26.57 -22.71
N ALA A 380 5.88 -26.13 -21.79
CA ALA A 380 5.36 -24.78 -21.73
C ALA A 380 5.67 -24.10 -20.38
N LEU A 381 5.78 -24.87 -19.30
CA LEU A 381 6.15 -24.40 -17.97
C LEU A 381 7.69 -24.34 -17.82
N ASN A 382 8.17 -23.40 -17.00
CA ASN A 382 9.57 -23.24 -16.66
C ASN A 382 9.88 -24.01 -15.36
N ASP A 383 10.85 -24.92 -15.41
CA ASP A 383 11.32 -25.69 -14.25
C ASP A 383 11.86 -24.81 -13.12
N GLU A 384 12.35 -23.60 -13.43
CA GLU A 384 12.85 -22.63 -12.44
C GLU A 384 11.75 -21.75 -11.84
N GLY A 385 10.50 -21.93 -12.28
CA GLY A 385 9.35 -21.12 -11.88
C GLY A 385 9.03 -19.99 -12.86
N ASP A 386 7.74 -19.65 -12.93
CA ASP A 386 7.18 -18.55 -13.75
C ASP A 386 5.78 -18.18 -13.23
N VAL A 387 5.03 -17.38 -14.00
CA VAL A 387 3.63 -17.03 -13.75
C VAL A 387 2.71 -17.75 -14.73
N VAL A 388 1.72 -18.45 -14.19
CA VAL A 388 0.57 -18.95 -14.96
C VAL A 388 -0.60 -18.01 -14.75
N THR A 389 -1.26 -17.60 -15.83
CA THR A 389 -2.45 -16.73 -15.77
C THR A 389 -3.60 -17.38 -16.52
N LEU A 390 -4.77 -17.44 -15.89
CA LEU A 390 -6.03 -17.75 -16.55
C LEU A 390 -6.67 -16.44 -16.97
N LEU A 391 -6.95 -16.26 -18.26
CA LEU A 391 -7.62 -15.10 -18.84
C LEU A 391 -9.10 -15.44 -19.09
N ALA A 392 -9.98 -14.52 -18.72
CA ALA A 392 -11.41 -14.56 -19.02
C ALA A 392 -11.69 -14.27 -20.51
N PRO A 393 -12.93 -14.51 -21.01
CA PRO A 393 -13.28 -14.31 -22.42
C PRO A 393 -13.15 -12.86 -22.92
N ASP A 394 -13.14 -11.88 -22.02
CA ASP A 394 -12.90 -10.47 -22.34
C ASP A 394 -11.40 -10.13 -22.46
N GLY A 395 -10.52 -11.09 -22.18
CA GLY A 395 -9.07 -10.96 -22.25
C GLY A 395 -8.43 -10.46 -20.95
N GLU A 396 -9.23 -10.13 -19.93
CA GLU A 396 -8.71 -9.75 -18.62
C GLU A 396 -8.27 -10.99 -17.83
N PRO A 397 -7.22 -10.90 -17.01
CA PRO A 397 -6.89 -11.97 -16.09
C PRO A 397 -8.08 -12.31 -15.16
N SER A 398 -8.43 -13.59 -15.09
CA SER A 398 -9.43 -14.16 -14.17
C SER A 398 -8.78 -14.68 -12.89
N THR A 399 -7.58 -15.27 -12.97
CA THR A 399 -6.71 -15.61 -11.82
C THR A 399 -5.28 -15.77 -12.30
N ARG A 400 -4.29 -15.63 -11.41
CA ARG A 400 -2.88 -15.93 -11.70
C ARG A 400 -2.21 -16.68 -10.55
N ARG A 401 -1.12 -17.37 -10.83
CA ARG A 401 -0.28 -18.03 -9.83
C ARG A 401 1.18 -18.03 -10.24
N VAL A 402 2.03 -17.59 -9.32
CA VAL A 402 3.48 -17.79 -9.39
C VAL A 402 3.82 -19.16 -8.79
N TYR A 403 4.71 -19.90 -9.43
CA TYR A 403 5.23 -21.19 -8.95
C TYR A 403 6.76 -21.22 -9.10
N GLY A 404 7.43 -22.06 -8.30
CA GLY A 404 8.89 -22.22 -8.25
C GLY A 404 9.33 -23.14 -7.13
#